data_AF-A0A1I0RFL7-F1
#
_entry.id   AF-A0A1I0RFL7-F1
#
_cell.length_a   1.000
_cell.length_b   1.000
_cell.length_c   1.000
_cell.angle_alpha   90.00
_cell.angle_beta   90.00
_cell.angle_gamma   90.00
#
_symmetry.space_group_name_H-M   'P 1'
#
loop_
_entity.id
_entity.type
_entity.pdbx_description
1 polymer ?
#
loop_
_entity_poly.entity_id
_entity_poly.type
_entity_poly.pdbx_seq_one_letter_code
_entity_poly.pdbx_strand_id
1 'polypeptide(L)'
;MEILKLSDLIGQEIAEVRYRYSPETDEEYSVQSCTTFIKLVNNKIIGIPNFDDDEYLRYTPENLNYFKGNFDNGSKISYDAAKLLNGETIVDILFCYDGNEPEYDHSAYFKLSNGYYLTERSHAPVGIYVGLLLLNEEEFLKEKHRLAKLNIDIRSFLKNKDELL
;
A
#
# COMPACT_ATOMS: atom_id res chain seq x y z
N MET A 1 -23.83 -4.78 6.07
CA MET A 1 -22.96 -4.21 5.03
C MET A 1 -21.67 -4.99 5.08
N GLU A 2 -21.20 -5.51 3.96
CA GLU A 2 -19.97 -6.31 3.92
C GLU A 2 -18.75 -5.40 4.00
N ILE A 3 -17.77 -5.82 4.80
CA ILE A 3 -16.52 -5.09 5.07
C ILE A 3 -15.38 -6.05 4.74
N LEU A 4 -14.43 -5.61 3.93
CA LEU A 4 -13.15 -6.28 3.74
C LEU A 4 -12.28 -6.01 4.96
N LYS A 5 -11.76 -7.08 5.57
CA LYS A 5 -10.81 -6.92 6.66
C LYS A 5 -9.36 -6.86 6.17
N LEU A 6 -8.47 -6.20 6.90
CA LEU A 6 -7.03 -6.29 6.63
C LEU A 6 -6.55 -7.74 6.70
N SER A 7 -7.04 -8.49 7.70
CA SER A 7 -6.74 -9.92 7.83
C SER A 7 -7.19 -10.77 6.63
N ASP A 8 -8.23 -10.35 5.90
CA ASP A 8 -8.68 -11.05 4.68
C ASP A 8 -7.73 -10.84 3.50
N LEU A 9 -6.83 -9.85 3.57
CA LEU A 9 -5.81 -9.61 2.54
C LEU A 9 -4.64 -10.58 2.62
N ILE A 10 -4.36 -11.09 3.83
CA ILE A 10 -3.30 -12.07 4.04
C ILE A 10 -3.66 -13.38 3.32
N GLY A 11 -2.71 -13.92 2.56
CA GLY A 11 -2.92 -15.10 1.73
C GLY A 11 -3.59 -14.83 0.38
N GLN A 12 -3.93 -13.57 0.06
CA GLN A 12 -4.47 -13.23 -1.26
C GLN A 12 -3.35 -13.04 -2.27
N GLU A 13 -3.58 -13.55 -3.49
CA GLU A 13 -2.67 -13.41 -4.63
C GLU A 13 -2.98 -12.17 -5.46
N ILE A 14 -1.93 -11.46 -5.86
CA ILE A 14 -2.00 -10.28 -6.73
C ILE A 14 -2.18 -10.72 -8.18
N ALA A 15 -3.27 -10.29 -8.81
CA ALA A 15 -3.52 -10.55 -10.23
C ALA A 15 -2.93 -9.46 -11.14
N GLU A 16 -3.07 -8.19 -10.75
CA GLU A 16 -2.59 -7.05 -11.53
C GLU A 16 -2.44 -5.81 -10.65
N VAL A 17 -1.41 -5.00 -10.91
CA VAL A 17 -1.18 -3.72 -10.24
C VAL A 17 -1.20 -2.58 -11.25
N ARG A 18 -1.89 -1.50 -10.89
CA ARG A 18 -1.95 -0.26 -11.65
C ARG A 18 -1.74 0.92 -10.72
N TYR A 19 -1.41 2.07 -11.30
CA TYR A 19 -1.27 3.30 -10.55
C TYR A 19 -1.94 4.47 -11.26
N ARG A 20 -2.33 5.48 -10.49
CA ARG A 20 -2.73 6.78 -11.01
C ARG A 20 -1.78 7.83 -10.48
N TYR A 21 -1.14 8.53 -11.39
CA TYR A 21 -0.37 9.72 -11.08
C TYR A 21 -1.21 10.96 -11.38
N SER A 22 -1.27 11.89 -10.44
CA SER A 22 -1.79 13.23 -10.66
C SER A 22 -0.63 14.22 -10.49
N PRO A 23 -0.24 14.95 -11.55
CA PRO A 23 0.66 16.08 -11.38
C PRO A 23 0.00 17.17 -10.52
N GLU A 24 0.82 18.07 -10.00
CA GLU A 24 0.39 19.34 -9.40
C GLU A 24 -0.60 20.08 -10.33
N THR A 25 -1.63 20.69 -9.76
CA THR A 25 -2.52 21.65 -10.44
C THR A 25 -2.09 23.08 -10.12
N ASP A 26 -2.53 24.08 -10.89
CA ASP A 26 -2.21 25.51 -10.63
C ASP A 26 -2.84 26.09 -9.34
N GLU A 27 -3.29 25.24 -8.41
CA GLU A 27 -3.88 25.64 -7.12
C GLU A 27 -2.77 25.82 -6.07
N GLU A 28 -2.87 26.89 -5.27
CA GLU A 28 -1.82 27.50 -4.43
C GLU A 28 -1.19 26.59 -3.34
N TYR A 29 -1.61 25.33 -3.22
CA TYR A 29 -1.10 24.35 -2.25
C TYR A 29 -1.08 22.91 -2.79
N SER A 30 -1.14 22.72 -4.11
CA SER A 30 -1.28 21.37 -4.64
C SER A 30 0.05 20.61 -4.59
N VAL A 31 -0.05 19.31 -4.31
CA VAL A 31 1.08 18.38 -4.28
C VAL A 31 0.88 17.36 -5.40
N GLN A 32 1.97 16.84 -5.96
CA GLN A 32 1.84 15.68 -6.84
C GLN A 32 1.41 14.47 -6.00
N SER A 33 0.59 13.61 -6.61
CA SER A 33 0.12 12.40 -5.97
C SER A 33 0.23 11.17 -6.85
N CYS A 34 0.41 10.02 -6.21
CA CYS A 34 0.34 8.73 -6.82
C CYS A 34 -0.49 7.79 -5.95
N THR A 35 -1.38 7.01 -6.55
CA THR A 35 -2.15 5.99 -5.84
C THR A 35 -2.09 4.69 -6.59
N THR A 36 -1.74 3.62 -5.87
CA THR A 36 -1.64 2.26 -6.36
C THR A 36 -2.97 1.55 -6.15
N PHE A 37 -3.39 0.83 -7.18
CA PHE A 37 -4.58 -0.01 -7.18
C PHE A 37 -4.16 -1.44 -7.51
N ILE A 38 -4.46 -2.36 -6.60
CA ILE A 38 -4.06 -3.76 -6.67
C ILE A 38 -5.33 -4.58 -6.86
N LYS A 39 -5.41 -5.28 -7.99
CA LYS A 39 -6.44 -6.28 -8.25
C LYS A 39 -5.95 -7.63 -7.75
N LEU A 40 -6.74 -8.25 -6.88
CA LEU A 40 -6.50 -9.60 -6.38
C LEU A 40 -7.14 -10.64 -7.32
N VAL A 41 -6.69 -11.90 -7.25
CA VAL A 41 -7.24 -13.01 -8.05
C VAL A 41 -8.73 -13.25 -7.83
N ASN A 42 -9.25 -12.90 -6.65
CA ASN A 42 -10.68 -12.93 -6.34
C ASN A 42 -11.48 -11.76 -6.94
N ASN A 43 -10.87 -10.96 -7.81
CA ASN A 43 -11.39 -9.75 -8.46
C ASN A 43 -11.66 -8.54 -7.55
N LYS A 44 -11.32 -8.60 -6.26
CA LYS A 44 -11.33 -7.40 -5.40
C LYS A 44 -10.22 -6.46 -5.82
N ILE A 45 -10.48 -5.16 -5.72
CA ILE A 45 -9.50 -4.10 -5.98
C ILE A 45 -9.31 -3.32 -4.70
N ILE A 46 -8.05 -3.16 -4.29
CA ILE A 46 -7.66 -2.49 -3.05
C ILE A 46 -6.60 -1.43 -3.33
N GLY A 47 -6.41 -0.51 -2.39
CA GLY A 47 -5.22 0.34 -2.33
C GLY A 47 -4.21 -0.24 -1.34
N ILE A 48 -3.11 0.49 -1.11
CA ILE A 48 -2.22 0.21 0.01
C ILE A 48 -2.76 0.97 1.22
N PRO A 49 -3.10 0.30 2.34
CA PRO A 49 -3.61 0.98 3.53
C PRO A 49 -2.53 1.81 4.19
N ASN A 50 -2.91 2.85 4.93
CA ASN A 50 -2.03 3.66 5.78
C ASN A 50 -2.49 3.64 7.25
N PHE A 51 -3.38 2.73 7.62
CA PHE A 51 -3.89 2.53 8.97
C PHE A 51 -4.06 1.04 9.26
N ASP A 52 -3.96 0.65 10.54
CA ASP A 52 -3.92 -0.74 11.00
C ASP A 52 -5.26 -1.28 11.54
N ASP A 53 -6.35 -0.52 11.41
CA ASP A 53 -7.71 -0.97 11.73
C ASP A 53 -8.09 -2.16 10.83
N ASP A 54 -8.54 -3.26 11.44
CA ASP A 54 -8.95 -4.45 10.72
C ASP A 54 -10.18 -4.16 9.84
N GLU A 55 -11.03 -3.17 10.13
CA GLU A 55 -12.09 -2.72 9.21
C GLU A 55 -11.54 -1.85 8.07
N TYR A 56 -10.96 -2.51 7.06
CA TYR A 56 -10.26 -1.82 5.98
C TYR A 56 -11.18 -1.11 4.97
N LEU A 57 -12.11 -1.83 4.34
CA LEU A 57 -12.90 -1.29 3.22
C LEU A 57 -14.35 -1.74 3.26
N ARG A 58 -15.27 -0.79 3.34
CA ARG A 58 -16.73 -1.04 3.25
C ARG A 58 -17.13 -1.20 1.78
N TYR A 59 -17.84 -2.26 1.42
CA TYR A 59 -18.33 -2.46 0.06
C TYR A 59 -19.62 -1.70 -0.23
N THR A 60 -19.51 -0.36 -0.23
CA THR A 60 -20.56 0.50 -0.76
C THR A 60 -20.43 0.58 -2.29
N PRO A 61 -21.52 0.84 -3.03
CA PRO A 61 -21.44 1.07 -4.47
C PRO A 61 -20.46 2.18 -4.85
N GLU A 62 -20.37 3.24 -4.03
CA GLU A 62 -19.42 4.34 -4.21
C GLU A 62 -17.96 3.85 -4.14
N ASN A 63 -17.59 3.12 -3.10
CA ASN A 63 -16.24 2.57 -2.96
C ASN A 63 -15.90 1.61 -4.11
N LEU A 64 -16.81 0.69 -4.43
CA LEU A 64 -16.60 -0.26 -5.54
C LEU A 64 -16.39 0.47 -6.86
N ASN A 65 -17.19 1.49 -7.15
CA ASN A 65 -17.06 2.30 -8.36
C ASN A 65 -15.77 3.13 -8.35
N TYR A 66 -15.37 3.69 -7.21
CA TYR A 66 -14.11 4.41 -7.06
C TYR A 66 -12.91 3.51 -7.37
N PHE A 67 -12.77 2.37 -6.69
CA PHE A 67 -11.64 1.46 -6.89
C PHE A 67 -11.62 0.90 -8.31
N LYS A 68 -12.77 0.44 -8.82
CA LYS A 68 -12.87 -0.08 -10.18
C LYS A 68 -12.55 0.99 -11.23
N GLY A 69 -13.14 2.18 -11.12
CA GLY A 69 -12.93 3.27 -12.05
C GLY A 69 -11.48 3.74 -12.08
N ASN A 70 -10.83 3.85 -10.92
CA ASN A 70 -9.42 4.22 -10.86
C ASN A 70 -8.49 3.14 -11.40
N PHE A 71 -8.78 1.86 -11.13
CA PHE A 71 -8.00 0.77 -11.67
C PHE A 71 -8.14 0.66 -13.19
N ASP A 72 -9.36 0.68 -13.72
CA ASP A 72 -9.62 0.53 -15.16
C ASP A 72 -8.96 1.66 -15.98
N ASN A 73 -8.95 2.88 -15.44
CA ASN A 73 -8.32 4.06 -16.04
C ASN A 73 -6.86 4.28 -15.57
N GLY A 74 -6.32 3.40 -14.73
CA GLY A 74 -4.97 3.49 -14.20
C GLY A 74 -3.91 3.11 -15.23
N SER A 75 -2.72 3.67 -15.07
CA SER A 75 -1.54 3.28 -15.83
C SER A 75 -1.02 1.93 -15.36
N LYS A 76 -0.56 1.11 -16.32
CA LYS A 76 0.12 -0.15 -16.02
C LYS A 76 1.51 0.13 -15.46
N ILE A 77 1.93 -0.68 -14.50
CA ILE A 77 3.33 -0.72 -14.08
C ILE A 77 4.22 -1.28 -15.20
N SER A 78 5.54 -1.13 -15.06
CA SER A 78 6.50 -1.69 -16.01
C SER A 78 6.39 -3.22 -16.06
N TYR A 79 6.81 -3.80 -17.20
CA TYR A 79 6.79 -5.25 -17.39
C TYR A 79 7.65 -6.00 -16.35
N ASP A 80 8.81 -5.45 -16.00
CA ASP A 80 9.70 -6.06 -15.00
C ASP A 80 9.11 -5.98 -13.59
N ALA A 81 8.45 -4.88 -13.23
CA ALA A 81 7.72 -4.79 -11.97
C ALA A 81 6.55 -5.79 -11.93
N ALA A 82 5.81 -5.92 -13.03
CA ALA A 82 4.69 -6.86 -13.12
C ALA A 82 5.13 -8.32 -12.91
N LYS A 83 6.31 -8.71 -13.39
CA LYS A 83 6.87 -10.04 -13.16
C LYS A 83 7.17 -10.34 -11.69
N LEU A 84 7.51 -9.32 -10.91
CA LEU A 84 7.85 -9.46 -9.49
C LEU A 84 6.62 -9.35 -8.58
N LEU A 85 5.47 -8.94 -9.12
CA LEU A 85 4.25 -8.67 -8.35
C LEU A 85 3.10 -9.63 -8.69
N ASN A 86 2.85 -9.87 -9.97
CA ASN A 86 1.71 -10.69 -10.39
C ASN A 86 1.97 -12.16 -10.04
N GLY A 87 1.00 -12.81 -9.41
CA GLY A 87 1.10 -14.17 -8.90
C GLY A 87 1.70 -14.27 -7.49
N GLU A 88 2.16 -13.16 -6.91
CA GLU A 88 2.67 -13.16 -5.55
C GLU A 88 1.56 -13.01 -4.52
N THR A 89 1.75 -13.69 -3.39
CA THR A 89 0.82 -13.69 -2.26
C THR A 89 1.23 -12.66 -1.23
N ILE A 90 0.27 -11.90 -0.69
CA ILE A 90 0.50 -11.02 0.46
C ILE A 90 0.63 -11.90 1.71
N VAL A 91 1.80 -11.90 2.36
CA VAL A 91 2.08 -12.75 3.53
C VAL A 91 2.06 -11.98 4.85
N ASP A 92 2.25 -10.66 4.81
CA ASP A 92 2.13 -9.78 5.98
C ASP A 92 1.85 -8.34 5.51
N ILE A 93 1.32 -7.52 6.41
CA ILE A 93 1.14 -6.09 6.22
C ILE A 93 1.92 -5.41 7.35
N LEU A 94 2.81 -4.49 7.01
CA LEU A 94 3.60 -3.76 7.99
C LEU A 94 3.23 -2.29 8.01
N PHE A 95 2.90 -1.77 9.18
CA PHE A 95 2.45 -0.40 9.39
C PHE A 95 3.52 0.43 10.09
N CYS A 96 3.52 1.72 9.80
CA CYS A 96 4.37 2.71 10.45
C CYS A 96 3.69 3.25 11.71
N TYR A 97 4.47 3.46 12.77
CA TYR A 97 4.02 4.04 14.04
C TYR A 97 5.03 5.08 14.51
N ASP A 98 4.53 6.23 14.99
CA ASP A 98 5.31 7.15 15.80
C ASP A 98 4.98 6.88 17.27
N GLY A 99 5.94 6.31 18.02
CA GLY A 99 5.66 5.77 19.34
C GLY A 99 4.64 4.63 19.27
N ASN A 100 3.43 4.80 19.82
CA ASN A 100 2.36 3.80 19.78
C ASN A 100 1.14 4.25 18.97
N GLU A 101 1.28 5.33 18.22
CA GLU A 101 0.21 5.87 17.37
C GLU A 101 0.51 5.54 15.90
N PRO A 102 -0.50 5.12 15.11
CA PRO A 102 -0.31 4.92 13.68
C PRO A 102 0.18 6.20 12.99
N GLU A 103 1.19 6.05 12.13
CA GLU A 103 1.72 7.15 11.32
C GLU A 103 1.06 7.08 9.94
N TYR A 104 0.16 8.03 9.67
CA TYR A 104 -0.73 8.00 8.50
C TYR A 104 -0.13 8.59 7.23
N ASP A 105 1.03 9.25 7.32
CA ASP A 105 1.72 9.84 6.17
C ASP A 105 2.47 8.77 5.35
N HIS A 106 2.76 7.63 5.96
CA HIS A 106 3.36 6.47 5.30
C HIS A 106 2.31 5.39 5.01
N SER A 107 2.27 4.97 3.75
CA SER A 107 1.57 3.75 3.36
C SER A 107 2.23 2.53 3.98
N ALA A 108 1.43 1.50 4.23
CA ALA A 108 1.91 0.22 4.69
C ALA A 108 2.83 -0.45 3.67
N TYR A 109 3.55 -1.47 4.15
CA TYR A 109 4.33 -2.37 3.32
C TYR A 109 3.59 -3.69 3.23
N PHE A 110 3.24 -4.14 2.04
CA PHE A 110 2.84 -5.53 1.82
C PHE A 110 4.09 -6.37 1.63
N LYS A 111 4.32 -7.30 2.56
CA LYS A 111 5.34 -8.32 2.38
C LYS A 111 4.78 -9.40 1.46
N LEU A 112 5.55 -9.76 0.44
CA LEU A 112 5.15 -10.73 -0.59
C LEU A 112 5.84 -12.08 -0.39
N SER A 113 5.26 -13.15 -0.95
CA SER A 113 5.78 -14.52 -0.87
C SER A 113 7.19 -14.69 -1.42
N ASN A 114 7.57 -13.92 -2.42
CA ASN A 114 8.93 -13.90 -2.98
C ASN A 114 9.95 -13.08 -2.16
N GLY A 115 9.55 -12.54 -1.00
CA GLY A 115 10.41 -11.79 -0.10
C GLY A 115 10.58 -10.32 -0.43
N TYR A 116 9.87 -9.79 -1.44
CA TYR A 116 9.81 -8.36 -1.71
C TYR A 116 8.77 -7.65 -0.83
N TYR A 117 8.94 -6.34 -0.71
CA TYR A 117 8.06 -5.44 0.04
C TYR A 117 7.50 -4.38 -0.93
N LEU A 118 6.18 -4.38 -1.09
CA LEU A 118 5.45 -3.42 -1.91
C LEU A 118 4.90 -2.29 -1.04
N THR A 119 5.19 -1.05 -1.39
CA THR A 119 4.62 0.15 -0.76
C THR A 119 4.46 1.26 -1.78
N GLU A 120 3.98 2.42 -1.34
CA GLU A 120 3.94 3.62 -2.16
C GLU A 120 4.28 4.87 -1.35
N ARG A 121 4.79 5.89 -2.06
CA ARG A 121 4.78 7.26 -1.56
C ARG A 121 3.69 8.02 -2.28
N SER A 122 2.60 8.29 -1.57
CA SER A 122 1.36 8.77 -2.19
C SER A 122 1.35 10.26 -2.49
N HIS A 123 2.04 11.08 -1.71
CA HIS A 123 2.05 12.54 -1.86
C HIS A 123 3.45 13.11 -1.63
N ALA A 124 3.84 14.13 -2.40
CA ALA A 124 5.04 14.93 -2.15
C ALA A 124 5.02 16.27 -2.90
N PRO A 125 5.83 17.26 -2.49
CA PRO A 125 6.12 18.43 -3.31
C PRO A 125 6.69 18.05 -4.68
N VAL A 126 6.53 18.94 -5.67
CA VAL A 126 7.10 18.73 -7.01
C VAL A 126 8.62 18.58 -6.97
N GLY A 127 9.14 17.63 -7.75
CA GLY A 127 10.57 17.30 -7.80
C GLY A 127 10.99 16.23 -6.79
N ILE A 128 10.12 15.85 -5.85
CA ILE A 128 10.32 14.70 -4.97
C ILE A 128 9.55 13.51 -5.54
N TYR A 129 10.18 12.34 -5.62
CA TYR A 129 9.52 11.16 -6.17
C TYR A 129 8.23 10.80 -5.40
N VAL A 130 7.13 10.61 -6.12
CA VAL A 130 5.93 9.89 -5.68
C VAL A 130 5.76 8.66 -6.56
N GLY A 131 5.27 7.56 -6.00
CA GLY A 131 5.09 6.34 -6.77
C GLY A 131 5.19 5.06 -5.97
N LEU A 132 5.03 3.97 -6.72
CA LEU A 132 5.17 2.61 -6.24
C LEU A 132 6.63 2.29 -5.94
N LEU A 133 6.89 1.69 -4.79
CA LEU A 133 8.19 1.19 -4.40
C LEU A 133 8.10 -0.32 -4.20
N LEU A 134 9.03 -1.03 -4.83
CA LEU A 134 9.21 -2.47 -4.65
C LEU A 134 10.62 -2.70 -4.13
N LEU A 135 10.73 -3.09 -2.88
CA LEU A 135 11.99 -3.20 -2.16
C LEU A 135 12.33 -4.68 -1.95
N ASN A 136 13.57 -5.07 -2.20
CA ASN A 136 14.07 -6.32 -1.65
C ASN A 136 14.31 -6.19 -0.13
N GLU A 137 14.65 -7.29 0.54
CA GLU A 137 14.89 -7.30 1.99
C GLU A 137 15.97 -6.29 2.44
N GLU A 138 17.08 -6.17 1.69
CA GLU A 138 18.15 -5.23 2.05
C GLU A 138 17.69 -3.77 1.95
N GLU A 139 16.96 -3.43 0.89
CA GLU A 139 16.38 -2.11 0.67
C GLU A 139 15.32 -1.79 1.72
N PHE A 140 14.47 -2.75 2.06
CA PHE A 140 13.48 -2.61 3.14
C PHE A 140 14.15 -2.38 4.50
N LEU A 141 15.21 -3.12 4.83
CA LEU A 141 15.95 -2.94 6.08
C LEU A 141 16.64 -1.57 6.15
N LYS A 142 17.17 -1.07 5.03
CA LYS A 142 17.71 0.30 4.94
C LYS A 142 16.63 1.34 5.19
N GLU A 143 15.45 1.17 4.60
CA GLU A 143 14.32 2.08 4.78
C GLU A 143 13.82 2.05 6.23
N LYS A 144 13.66 0.87 6.80
CA LYS A 144 13.33 0.69 8.23
C LYS A 144 14.33 1.41 9.14
N HIS A 145 15.63 1.29 8.86
CA HIS A 145 16.66 1.99 9.62
C HIS A 145 16.63 3.51 9.41
N ARG A 146 16.27 3.98 8.22
CA ARG A 146 16.07 5.41 7.93
C ARG A 146 14.91 5.98 8.75
N LEU A 147 13.78 5.29 8.77
CA LEU A 147 12.57 5.69 9.50
C LEU A 147 12.77 5.64 11.02
N ALA A 148 13.51 4.67 11.55
CA ALA A 148 13.84 4.60 12.97
C ALA A 148 14.62 5.84 13.48
N LYS A 149 15.40 6.51 12.62
CA LYS A 149 16.08 7.78 12.96
C LYS A 149 15.12 8.95 13.14
N LEU A 150 13.90 8.80 12.66
CA LEU A 150 12.79 9.75 12.81
C LEU A 150 11.80 9.31 13.90
N ASN A 151 12.17 8.30 14.72
CA ASN A 151 11.30 7.65 15.71
C ASN A 151 10.08 6.93 15.11
N ILE A 152 10.13 6.60 13.82
CA ILE A 152 9.07 5.82 13.14
C ILE A 152 9.46 4.34 13.15
N ASP A 153 8.63 3.53 13.79
CA ASP A 153 8.75 2.08 13.84
C ASP A 153 7.86 1.40 12.78
N ILE A 154 8.40 0.39 12.11
CA ILE A 154 7.62 -0.49 11.23
C ILE A 154 7.29 -1.79 11.97
N ARG A 155 6.00 -2.07 12.14
CA ARG A 155 5.49 -3.23 12.91
C ARG A 155 4.59 -4.11 12.06
N SER A 156 4.62 -5.41 12.33
CA SER A 156 3.82 -6.42 11.61
C SER A 156 2.40 -6.43 12.14
N PHE A 157 1.43 -6.39 11.23
CA PHE A 157 0.01 -6.52 11.54
C PHE A 157 -0.31 -7.88 12.19
N LEU A 158 0.31 -8.95 11.69
CA LEU A 158 0.10 -10.29 12.23
C LEU A 158 0.65 -10.44 13.66
N LYS A 159 1.82 -9.87 13.95
CA LYS A 159 2.43 -9.97 15.29
C LYS A 159 1.78 -9.04 16.32
N ASN A 160 1.36 -7.85 15.91
CA ASN A 160 0.71 -6.89 16.81
C ASN A 160 -0.67 -7.37 17.28
N LYS A 161 -1.37 -8.21 16.50
CA LYS A 161 -2.66 -8.79 16.91
C LYS A 161 -2.54 -9.75 18.10
N ASP A 162 -1.42 -10.46 18.22
CA ASP A 162 -1.18 -11.41 19.32
C ASP A 162 -0.84 -10.72 20.65
N GLU A 163 -0.49 -9.43 20.64
CA GLU A 163 -0.18 -8.65 21.86
C GLU A 163 -1.42 -7.96 22.46
N LEU A 164 -2.56 -7.98 21.76
CA LEU A 164 -3.82 -7.34 22.16
C LEU A 164 -4.91 -8.35 22.59
N LEU A 165 -4.59 -9.65 22.64
CA LEU A 165 -5.46 -10.75 23.10
C LEU A 165 -4.92 -11.38 24.38
#